data_AF-A0A6P4BMC5-F1
#
_entry.id   AF-A0A6P4BMC5-F1
#
_cell.length_a   1.000
_cell.length_b   1.000
_cell.length_c   1.000
_cell.angle_alpha   90.00
_cell.angle_beta   90.00
_cell.angle_gamma   90.00
#
_symmetry.space_group_name_H-M   'P 1'
#
loop_
_entity.id
_entity.type
_entity.pdbx_description
1 polymer ?
#
loop_
_entity_poly.entity_id
_entity_poly.type
_entity_poly.pdbx_seq_one_letter_code
_entity_poly.pdbx_strand_id
1 'polypeptide(L)'
;MFIMLNPFYWWFCCDDDPLFHQDFLKDQKVLGSYPICCLPSMVYIIGGDGTMRGAVKIFDEIRRRKLNVAVVGIPKTVDNDVGIIDRSFGFQTALEMAQQAISAAHVEAVNAVNGIGLVKLMGRSTGHIALYATLSSRDVDCCLIPEIDFFLEGKGGLFEFLDKRLKANGHAVLVVAEGAGQDIIPRTDSQKQEKDESGNPVFLDVGVWLKSELNKWWAREHPGELFTVKYIDPTYMIRAVAANATDNLYCTLLAHSAIHGIMAGYTGFVAGLINGNYAYIPLDDIASAKNPVNTKDHK
;
A
#
# COMPACT_ATOMS: atom_id res chain seq x y z
N MET A 1 4.25 -5.98 13.04
CA MET A 1 4.64 -4.76 13.76
C MET A 1 6.11 -4.84 14.19
N PHE A 2 7.00 -3.96 13.70
CA PHE A 2 8.38 -3.91 14.22
C PHE A 2 8.46 -2.89 15.35
N ILE A 3 8.83 -3.35 16.54
CA ILE A 3 9.12 -2.50 17.69
C ILE A 3 10.61 -2.61 17.99
N MET A 4 11.33 -1.51 17.86
CA MET A 4 12.73 -1.44 18.28
C MET A 4 12.81 -0.86 19.69
N LEU A 5 13.22 -1.70 20.64
CA LEU A 5 13.54 -1.33 22.02
C LEU A 5 15.07 -1.41 22.16
N ASN A 6 15.76 -0.26 22.09
CA ASN A 6 17.22 -0.11 22.12
C ASN A 6 17.98 -0.61 20.84
N PRO A 7 19.11 0.02 20.46
CA PRO A 7 19.85 -0.32 19.22
C PRO A 7 20.60 -1.66 19.25
N PHE A 8 20.43 -2.46 20.31
CA PHE A 8 21.12 -3.74 20.51
C PHE A 8 20.21 -4.97 20.51
N TYR A 9 18.88 -4.82 20.51
CA TYR A 9 17.94 -5.94 20.53
C TYR A 9 16.85 -5.79 19.48
N TRP A 10 16.68 -6.84 18.67
CA TRP A 10 15.62 -6.96 17.67
C TRP A 10 14.49 -7.79 18.25
N TRP A 11 13.27 -7.27 18.24
CA TRP A 11 12.06 -8.05 18.46
C TRP A 11 11.23 -8.11 17.18
N PHE A 12 10.92 -9.32 16.74
CA PHE A 12 9.94 -9.59 15.70
C PHE A 12 8.56 -9.74 16.35
N CYS A 13 7.57 -9.00 15.87
CA CYS A 13 6.18 -9.23 16.23
C CYS A 13 5.35 -9.31 14.94
N CYS A 14 4.74 -10.48 14.69
CA CYS A 14 3.72 -10.64 13.66
C CYS A 14 2.54 -9.71 13.98
N ASP A 15 1.91 -9.17 12.94
CA ASP A 15 0.71 -8.36 13.08
C ASP A 15 -0.41 -9.21 13.74
N ASP A 16 -1.14 -8.58 14.68
CA ASP A 16 -2.37 -9.06 15.35
C ASP A 16 -2.27 -10.08 16.51
N ASP A 17 -1.59 -9.72 17.61
CA ASP A 17 -1.81 -10.37 18.92
C ASP A 17 -2.68 -9.50 19.87
N PRO A 18 -3.93 -9.90 20.20
CA PRO A 18 -4.77 -9.20 21.17
C PRO A 18 -4.22 -9.26 22.62
N LEU A 19 -3.18 -10.07 22.87
CA LEU A 19 -2.46 -10.12 24.14
C LEU A 19 -1.34 -9.07 24.25
N PHE A 20 -1.03 -8.29 23.20
CA PHE A 20 0.04 -7.27 23.23
C PHE A 20 -0.08 -6.29 24.42
N HIS A 21 -1.30 -5.91 24.79
CA HIS A 21 -1.54 -5.04 25.94
C HIS A 21 -1.15 -5.69 27.29
N GLN A 22 -1.23 -7.02 27.39
CA GLN A 22 -0.82 -7.76 28.58
C GLN A 22 0.65 -8.20 28.53
N ASP A 23 1.19 -8.51 27.35
CA ASP A 23 2.55 -9.04 27.23
C ASP A 23 3.62 -7.94 27.23
N PHE A 24 3.34 -6.75 26.66
CA PHE A 24 4.20 -5.57 26.85
C PHE A 24 4.33 -5.18 28.34
N LEU A 25 3.30 -5.46 29.14
CA LEU A 25 3.30 -5.20 30.59
C LEU A 25 3.97 -6.32 31.40
N LYS A 26 3.98 -7.56 30.92
CA LYS A 26 4.68 -8.68 31.57
C LYS A 26 6.19 -8.65 31.31
N ASP A 27 6.62 -8.22 30.14
CA ASP A 27 8.04 -8.16 29.75
C ASP A 27 8.81 -7.00 30.40
N GLN A 28 8.12 -6.10 31.10
CA GLN A 28 8.74 -5.07 31.95
C GLN A 28 9.61 -5.67 33.07
N LYS A 29 9.45 -6.97 33.39
CA LYS A 29 10.33 -7.71 34.31
C LYS A 29 11.69 -8.10 33.71
N VAL A 30 11.87 -8.10 32.39
CA VAL A 30 13.12 -8.54 31.72
C VAL A 30 14.06 -7.36 31.44
N LEU A 31 13.58 -6.11 31.51
CA LEU A 31 14.40 -4.89 31.40
C LEU A 31 15.18 -4.52 32.68
N GLY A 32 15.47 -5.52 33.52
CA GLY A 32 16.31 -5.38 34.69
C GLY A 32 17.79 -5.26 34.32
N SER A 33 18.37 -4.09 34.60
CA SER A 33 19.79 -3.87 34.90
C SER A 33 20.74 -3.62 33.71
N TYR A 34 20.75 -2.39 33.17
CA TYR A 34 21.99 -1.73 32.73
C TYR A 34 21.98 -0.24 33.11
N PRO A 35 23.03 0.28 33.78
CA PRO A 35 23.08 1.65 34.29
C PRO A 35 23.56 2.62 33.21
N ILE A 36 22.71 2.93 32.24
CA ILE A 36 22.79 4.19 31.47
C ILE A 36 21.64 5.06 32.02
N CYS A 37 21.88 5.62 33.20
CA CYS A 37 20.86 6.01 34.18
C CYS A 37 20.08 7.31 33.88
N CYS A 38 20.16 7.88 32.67
CA CYS A 38 19.54 9.19 32.40
C CYS A 38 18.80 9.31 31.06
N LEU A 39 18.85 8.31 30.18
CA LEU A 39 18.16 8.37 28.90
C LEU A 39 16.80 7.68 28.98
N PRO A 40 15.73 8.28 28.40
CA PRO A 40 14.45 7.61 28.26
C PRO A 40 14.61 6.32 27.47
N SER A 41 13.84 5.28 27.80
CA SER A 41 13.75 4.09 26.93
C SER A 41 13.11 4.50 25.61
N MET A 42 13.63 4.02 24.49
CA MET A 42 13.18 4.45 23.16
C MET A 42 12.43 3.31 22.47
N VAL A 43 11.27 3.64 21.90
CA VAL A 43 10.40 2.72 21.17
C VAL A 43 10.18 3.28 19.77
N TYR A 44 10.67 2.57 18.77
CA TYR A 44 10.39 2.88 17.37
C TYR A 44 9.32 1.93 16.86
N ILE A 45 8.22 2.47 16.37
CA ILE A 45 7.07 1.72 15.90
C ILE A 45 7.00 1.85 14.38
N ILE A 46 7.22 0.74 13.67
CA ILE A 46 7.21 0.71 12.21
C ILE A 46 6.02 -0.10 11.72
N GLY A 47 5.15 0.51 10.93
CA GLY A 47 3.96 -0.14 10.40
C GLY A 47 3.01 0.79 9.66
N GLY A 48 1.92 0.25 9.13
CA GLY A 48 0.92 1.05 8.39
C GLY A 48 -0.08 1.74 9.33
N ASP A 49 -1.22 2.16 8.78
CA ASP A 49 -2.24 2.93 9.52
C ASP A 49 -2.73 2.28 10.81
N GLY A 50 -2.95 0.96 10.78
CA GLY A 50 -3.35 0.20 11.97
C GLY A 50 -2.32 0.29 13.09
N THR A 51 -1.05 0.17 12.72
CA THR A 51 0.08 0.32 13.63
C THR A 51 0.21 1.76 14.13
N MET A 52 0.02 2.77 13.28
CA MET A 52 0.07 4.18 13.70
C MET A 52 -1.06 4.52 14.69
N ARG A 53 -2.28 4.01 14.49
CA ARG A 53 -3.37 4.11 15.48
C ARG A 53 -3.03 3.41 16.79
N GLY A 54 -2.35 2.26 16.72
CA GLY A 54 -1.83 1.57 17.91
C GLY A 54 -0.77 2.39 18.63
N ALA A 55 0.13 3.03 17.88
CA ALA A 55 1.20 3.87 18.40
C ALA A 55 0.65 5.07 19.19
N VAL A 56 -0.44 5.71 18.71
CA VAL A 56 -1.15 6.78 19.44
C VAL A 56 -1.62 6.28 20.81
N LYS A 57 -2.29 5.12 20.85
CA LYS A 57 -2.77 4.53 22.11
C LYS A 57 -1.63 4.19 23.07
N ILE A 58 -0.52 3.67 22.56
CA ILE A 58 0.68 3.37 23.35
C ILE A 58 1.26 4.65 23.93
N PHE A 59 1.36 5.70 23.11
CA PHE A 59 1.86 7.01 23.51
C PHE A 59 0.99 7.64 24.61
N ASP A 60 -0.34 7.60 24.45
CA ASP A 60 -1.29 8.08 25.44
C ASP A 60 -1.16 7.34 26.78
N GLU A 61 -1.00 6.02 26.73
CA GLU A 61 -0.85 5.20 27.94
C GLU A 61 0.48 5.47 28.66
N ILE A 62 1.57 5.65 27.91
CA ILE A 62 2.88 6.06 28.45
C ILE A 62 2.77 7.42 29.14
N ARG A 63 2.10 8.38 28.50
CA ARG A 63 1.86 9.71 29.05
C ARG A 63 1.00 9.66 30.31
N ARG A 64 -0.06 8.85 30.31
CA ARG A 64 -0.95 8.65 31.47
C ARG A 64 -0.22 8.07 32.67
N ARG A 65 0.68 7.10 32.43
CA ARG A 65 1.50 6.45 33.47
C ARG A 65 2.76 7.24 33.84
N LYS A 66 3.06 8.34 33.13
CA LYS A 66 4.28 9.16 33.30
C LYS A 66 5.56 8.32 33.21
N LEU A 67 5.60 7.37 32.29
CA LEU A 67 6.78 6.55 32.06
C LEU A 67 7.82 7.35 31.27
N ASN A 68 9.10 7.17 31.59
CA ASN A 68 10.20 7.80 30.88
C ASN A 68 10.54 7.03 29.59
N VAL A 69 9.58 7.01 28.65
CA VAL A 69 9.66 6.28 27.39
C VAL A 69 9.36 7.22 26.23
N ALA A 70 10.28 7.32 25.28
CA ALA A 70 10.10 8.06 24.04
C ALA A 70 9.51 7.14 22.96
N VAL A 71 8.48 7.61 22.26
CA VAL A 71 7.80 6.88 21.19
C VAL A 71 7.98 7.62 19.88
N VAL A 72 8.41 6.91 18.84
CA VAL A 72 8.44 7.43 17.46
C VAL A 72 7.75 6.47 16.51
N GLY A 73 6.90 7.02 15.65
CA GLY A 73 6.28 6.29 14.55
C GLY A 73 7.09 6.44 13.26
N ILE A 74 7.19 5.34 12.51
CA ILE A 74 7.72 5.32 11.14
C ILE A 74 6.65 4.67 10.25
N PRO A 75 5.87 5.47 9.51
CA PRO A 75 4.74 4.99 8.73
C PRO A 75 5.23 4.19 7.52
N LYS A 76 4.96 2.89 7.54
CA LYS A 76 5.29 1.95 6.47
C LYS A 76 4.06 1.67 5.62
N THR A 77 3.96 2.34 4.48
CA THR A 77 2.97 2.06 3.44
C THR A 77 3.62 2.12 2.06
N VAL A 78 3.30 1.16 1.20
CA VAL A 78 3.73 1.22 -0.21
C VAL A 78 2.75 2.02 -1.05
N ASP A 79 1.51 2.21 -0.58
CA ASP A 79 0.43 2.84 -1.35
C ASP A 79 0.48 4.38 -1.30
N ASN A 80 1.49 4.97 -0.64
CA ASN A 80 1.69 6.40 -0.49
C ASN A 80 0.46 7.19 0.03
N ASP A 81 -0.27 6.60 0.97
CA ASP A 81 -1.57 7.07 1.46
C ASP A 81 -1.51 7.92 2.74
N VAL A 82 -0.31 8.30 3.21
CA VAL A 82 -0.13 9.11 4.41
C VAL A 82 -0.46 10.59 4.15
N GLY A 83 -1.53 11.11 4.75
CA GLY A 83 -2.16 12.42 4.45
C GLY A 83 -1.35 13.71 4.71
N ILE A 84 -0.05 13.63 5.01
CA ILE A 84 0.80 14.80 5.34
C ILE A 84 2.21 14.65 4.74
N ILE A 85 2.69 13.42 4.62
CA ILE A 85 4.03 13.15 4.13
C ILE A 85 3.98 13.10 2.61
N ASP A 86 4.89 13.83 1.95
CA ASP A 86 4.94 13.91 0.48
C ASP A 86 5.06 12.52 -0.16
N ARG A 87 5.84 11.65 0.49
CA ARG A 87 6.16 10.32 0.00
C ARG A 87 6.47 9.32 1.12
N SER A 88 5.88 8.14 1.04
CA SER A 88 6.26 6.98 1.84
C SER A 88 7.46 6.23 1.26
N PHE A 89 8.24 5.59 2.12
CA PHE A 89 9.38 4.78 1.67
C PHE A 89 8.91 3.47 1.03
N GLY A 90 9.62 3.05 -0.01
CA GLY A 90 9.28 1.86 -0.79
C GLY A 90 8.31 2.10 -1.94
N PHE A 91 7.67 3.29 -2.00
CA PHE A 91 6.75 3.63 -3.10
C PHE A 91 7.45 3.69 -4.46
N GLN A 92 8.65 4.28 -4.58
CA GLN A 92 9.35 4.35 -5.87
C GLN A 92 9.86 2.98 -6.31
N THR A 93 10.40 2.20 -5.38
CA THR A 93 10.83 0.83 -5.71
C THR A 93 9.62 -0.01 -6.17
N ALA A 94 8.46 0.16 -5.51
CA ALA A 94 7.23 -0.51 -5.92
C ALA A 94 6.78 -0.07 -7.32
N LEU A 95 6.87 1.22 -7.62
CA LEU A 95 6.57 1.80 -8.92
C LEU A 95 7.47 1.21 -10.03
N GLU A 96 8.79 1.16 -9.82
CA GLU A 96 9.74 0.58 -10.78
C GLU A 96 9.40 -0.88 -11.11
N MET A 97 9.07 -1.68 -10.09
CA MET A 97 8.67 -3.08 -10.29
C MET A 97 7.31 -3.21 -10.97
N ALA A 98 6.35 -2.33 -10.66
CA ALA A 98 5.05 -2.28 -11.32
C ALA A 98 5.20 -1.98 -12.82
N GLN A 99 6.10 -1.05 -13.18
CA GLN A 99 6.39 -0.75 -14.59
C GLN A 99 6.96 -1.94 -15.35
N GLN A 100 7.85 -2.72 -14.73
CA GLN A 100 8.37 -3.94 -15.34
C GLN A 100 7.25 -4.94 -15.64
N ALA A 101 6.32 -5.11 -14.70
CA ALA A 101 5.16 -5.99 -14.89
C ALA A 101 4.22 -5.49 -16.01
N ILE A 102 3.98 -4.19 -16.09
CA ILE A 102 3.21 -3.56 -17.19
C ILE A 102 3.88 -3.79 -18.54
N SER A 103 5.20 -3.58 -18.63
CA SER A 103 5.95 -3.79 -19.87
C SER A 103 5.89 -5.25 -20.33
N ALA A 104 6.01 -6.20 -19.40
CA ALA A 104 5.84 -7.62 -19.70
C ALA A 104 4.42 -7.94 -20.19
N ALA A 105 3.39 -7.36 -19.57
CA ALA A 105 2.00 -7.52 -20.00
C ALA A 105 1.75 -6.94 -21.40
N HIS A 106 2.36 -5.80 -21.71
CA HIS A 106 2.27 -5.19 -23.03
C HIS A 106 2.86 -6.09 -24.12
N VAL A 107 4.07 -6.63 -23.91
CA VAL A 107 4.71 -7.56 -24.86
C VAL A 107 3.83 -8.80 -25.08
N GLU A 108 3.27 -9.36 -24.02
CA GLU A 108 2.36 -10.52 -24.12
C GLU A 108 1.04 -10.18 -24.83
N ALA A 109 0.50 -8.97 -24.62
CA ALA A 109 -0.72 -8.51 -25.28
C ALA A 109 -0.51 -8.30 -26.78
N VAL A 110 0.60 -7.68 -27.18
CA VAL A 110 0.96 -7.42 -28.58
C VAL A 110 1.19 -8.72 -29.36
N ASN A 111 1.76 -9.73 -28.73
CA ASN A 111 2.06 -11.01 -29.39
C ASN A 111 0.84 -11.93 -29.54
N ALA A 112 -0.31 -11.59 -28.94
CA ALA A 112 -1.53 -12.37 -29.04
C ALA A 112 -2.56 -11.69 -29.94
N VAL A 113 -3.34 -12.49 -30.70
CA VAL A 113 -4.48 -11.97 -31.48
C VAL A 113 -5.58 -11.52 -30.52
N ASN A 114 -6.01 -10.27 -30.65
CA ASN A 114 -6.95 -9.62 -29.73
C ASN A 114 -6.49 -9.80 -28.27
N GLY A 115 -5.20 -9.55 -28.02
CA GLY A 115 -4.56 -9.78 -26.73
C GLY A 115 -4.88 -8.69 -25.71
N ILE A 116 -5.31 -9.08 -24.50
CA ILE A 116 -5.40 -8.18 -23.36
C ILE A 116 -4.36 -8.56 -22.30
N GLY A 117 -3.48 -7.60 -21.97
CA GLY A 117 -2.58 -7.68 -20.83
C GLY A 117 -3.27 -7.09 -19.59
N LEU A 118 -3.67 -7.93 -18.65
CA LEU A 118 -4.30 -7.52 -17.39
C LEU A 118 -3.28 -7.58 -16.25
N VAL A 119 -2.98 -6.42 -15.65
CA VAL A 119 -2.04 -6.31 -14.54
C VAL A 119 -2.76 -5.84 -13.28
N LYS A 120 -2.72 -6.65 -12.22
CA LYS A 120 -3.20 -6.26 -10.90
C LYS A 120 -2.07 -5.60 -10.12
N LEU A 121 -2.29 -4.39 -9.63
CA LEU A 121 -1.35 -3.66 -8.77
C LEU A 121 -1.92 -3.47 -7.37
N MET A 122 -1.01 -3.18 -6.43
CA MET A 122 -1.37 -2.83 -5.06
C MET A 122 -2.14 -1.51 -5.02
N GLY A 123 -3.02 -1.37 -4.03
CA GLY A 123 -3.86 -0.20 -3.85
C GLY A 123 -5.20 -0.57 -3.23
N ARG A 124 -5.18 -0.88 -1.93
CA ARG A 124 -6.39 -1.31 -1.19
C ARG A 124 -7.40 -0.17 -1.06
N SER A 125 -6.94 0.98 -0.57
CA SER A 125 -7.80 2.15 -0.34
C SER A 125 -7.55 3.25 -1.36
N THR A 126 -6.34 3.31 -1.91
CA THR A 126 -5.90 4.38 -2.81
C THR A 126 -5.17 3.80 -4.01
N GLY A 127 -5.35 4.43 -5.17
CA GLY A 127 -4.80 3.99 -6.44
C GLY A 127 -3.45 4.57 -6.84
N HIS A 128 -2.64 5.08 -5.89
CA HIS A 128 -1.41 5.81 -6.24
C HIS A 128 -0.44 4.97 -7.08
N ILE A 129 -0.15 3.72 -6.68
CA ILE A 129 0.77 2.86 -7.44
C ILE A 129 0.22 2.64 -8.86
N ALA A 130 -1.07 2.33 -8.99
CA ALA A 130 -1.69 2.08 -10.29
C ALA A 130 -1.68 3.32 -11.19
N LEU A 131 -2.01 4.49 -10.65
CA LEU A 131 -1.99 5.77 -11.38
C LEU A 131 -0.57 6.14 -11.81
N TYR A 132 0.38 6.20 -10.88
CA TYR A 132 1.76 6.59 -11.19
C TYR A 132 2.43 5.58 -12.12
N ALA A 133 2.15 4.28 -11.98
CA ALA A 133 2.68 3.26 -12.88
C ALA A 133 2.12 3.43 -14.30
N THR A 134 0.84 3.76 -14.43
CA THR A 134 0.20 4.05 -15.72
C THR A 134 0.74 5.34 -16.33
N LEU A 135 0.85 6.43 -15.56
CA LEU A 135 1.38 7.69 -16.08
C LEU A 135 2.85 7.56 -16.52
N SER A 136 3.61 6.74 -15.80
CA SER A 136 5.02 6.49 -16.12
C SER A 136 5.20 5.50 -17.26
N SER A 137 4.23 4.59 -17.47
CA SER A 137 4.22 3.61 -18.56
C SER A 137 3.27 4.03 -19.69
N ARG A 138 3.82 4.49 -20.81
CA ARG A 138 3.04 4.97 -21.98
C ARG A 138 2.21 3.89 -22.69
N ASP A 139 2.34 2.64 -22.25
CA ASP A 139 1.78 1.46 -22.91
C ASP A 139 0.44 1.00 -22.31
N VAL A 140 -0.09 1.71 -21.30
CA VAL A 140 -1.36 1.38 -20.64
C VAL A 140 -2.52 2.10 -21.31
N ASP A 141 -3.53 1.35 -21.75
CA ASP A 141 -4.73 1.91 -22.38
C ASP A 141 -5.79 2.36 -21.37
N CYS A 142 -5.92 1.63 -20.26
CA CYS A 142 -6.90 1.92 -19.22
C CYS A 142 -6.36 1.57 -17.84
N CYS A 143 -6.62 2.46 -16.87
CA CYS A 143 -6.26 2.30 -15.47
C CYS A 143 -7.54 2.36 -14.62
N LEU A 144 -7.73 1.36 -13.77
CA LEU A 144 -8.84 1.25 -12.84
C LEU A 144 -8.33 1.44 -11.42
N ILE A 145 -8.81 2.48 -10.74
CA ILE A 145 -8.41 2.86 -9.38
C ILE A 145 -9.63 2.85 -8.44
N PRO A 146 -9.46 2.63 -7.13
CA PRO A 146 -10.58 2.61 -6.18
C PRO A 146 -11.32 3.95 -6.06
N GLU A 147 -10.69 5.07 -6.41
CA GLU A 147 -11.31 6.40 -6.32
C GLU A 147 -12.32 6.70 -7.43
N ILE A 148 -12.35 5.92 -8.51
CA ILE A 148 -13.26 6.12 -9.65
C ILE A 148 -14.12 4.87 -9.83
N ASP A 149 -15.43 5.04 -9.61
CA ASP A 149 -16.40 4.01 -9.93
C ASP A 149 -16.44 3.77 -11.45
N PHE A 150 -16.47 2.51 -11.83
CA PHE A 150 -16.62 2.09 -13.23
C PHE A 150 -17.72 1.04 -13.35
N PHE A 151 -18.12 0.75 -14.58
CA PHE A 151 -19.06 -0.31 -14.89
C PHE A 151 -18.56 -1.09 -16.11
N LEU A 152 -18.87 -2.38 -16.15
CA LEU A 152 -18.42 -3.26 -17.23
C LEU A 152 -19.20 -3.03 -18.53
N GLU A 153 -20.53 -3.04 -18.43
CA GLU A 153 -21.46 -2.98 -19.56
C GLU A 153 -22.24 -1.66 -19.61
N GLY A 154 -22.54 -1.17 -20.82
CA GLY A 154 -23.29 0.06 -21.04
C GLY A 154 -22.48 1.13 -21.77
N LYS A 155 -23.12 2.28 -22.04
CA LYS A 155 -22.49 3.37 -22.79
C LYS A 155 -21.37 4.00 -21.97
N GLY A 156 -20.13 3.91 -22.45
CA GLY A 156 -18.93 4.35 -21.72
C GLY A 156 -18.39 3.32 -20.74
N GLY A 157 -18.88 2.07 -20.79
CA GLY A 157 -18.38 0.98 -19.97
C GLY A 157 -17.02 0.47 -20.42
N LEU A 158 -16.37 -0.30 -19.55
CA LEU A 158 -15.06 -0.88 -19.81
C LEU A 158 -15.05 -1.72 -21.09
N PHE A 159 -16.09 -2.53 -21.33
CA PHE A 159 -16.17 -3.39 -22.51
C PHE A 159 -16.31 -2.61 -23.82
N GLU A 160 -17.09 -1.52 -23.84
CA GLU A 160 -17.20 -0.67 -25.03
C GLU A 160 -15.87 0.02 -25.36
N PHE A 161 -15.14 0.46 -24.33
CA PHE A 161 -13.81 1.03 -24.50
C PHE A 161 -12.82 0.00 -25.07
N LEU A 162 -12.78 -1.20 -24.49
CA LEU A 162 -11.88 -2.27 -24.92
C LEU A 162 -12.18 -2.76 -26.34
N ASP A 163 -13.46 -2.86 -26.72
CA ASP A 163 -13.86 -3.22 -28.09
C ASP A 163 -13.27 -2.25 -29.13
N LYS A 164 -13.40 -0.93 -28.88
CA LYS A 164 -12.85 0.10 -29.76
C LYS A 164 -11.33 0.03 -29.84
N ARG A 165 -10.65 -0.24 -28.72
CA ARG A 165 -9.19 -0.36 -28.67
C ARG A 165 -8.69 -1.58 -29.40
N LEU A 166 -9.32 -2.74 -29.19
CA LEU A 166 -8.96 -3.98 -29.89
C LEU A 166 -9.19 -3.85 -31.40
N LYS A 167 -10.27 -3.21 -31.84
CA LYS A 167 -10.50 -2.94 -33.27
C LYS A 167 -9.48 -1.99 -33.90
N ALA A 168 -8.95 -1.03 -33.12
CA ALA A 168 -7.98 -0.06 -33.62
C ALA A 168 -6.54 -0.61 -33.62
N ASN A 169 -6.13 -1.28 -32.54
CA ASN A 169 -4.73 -1.62 -32.25
C ASN A 169 -4.46 -3.14 -32.22
N GLY A 170 -5.50 -3.99 -32.17
CA GLY A 170 -5.38 -5.45 -32.05
C GLY A 170 -4.97 -5.98 -30.67
N HIS A 171 -4.66 -5.08 -29.72
CA HIS A 171 -4.29 -5.42 -28.35
C HIS A 171 -4.71 -4.29 -27.39
N ALA A 172 -4.75 -4.58 -26.09
CA ALA A 172 -4.95 -3.59 -25.04
C ALA A 172 -4.23 -3.96 -23.75
N VAL A 173 -3.79 -2.96 -22.98
CA VAL A 173 -3.21 -3.15 -21.64
C VAL A 173 -4.10 -2.48 -20.60
N LEU A 174 -4.50 -3.27 -19.60
CA LEU A 174 -5.38 -2.87 -18.52
C LEU A 174 -4.66 -3.03 -17.18
N VAL A 175 -4.57 -1.92 -16.44
CA VAL A 175 -4.04 -1.91 -15.07
C VAL A 175 -5.19 -1.76 -14.09
N VAL A 176 -5.25 -2.61 -13.08
CA VAL A 176 -6.30 -2.59 -12.05
C VAL A 176 -5.67 -2.58 -10.66
N ALA A 177 -6.05 -1.61 -9.83
CA ALA A 177 -5.72 -1.64 -8.41
C ALA A 177 -6.60 -2.69 -7.69
N GLU A 178 -6.05 -3.40 -6.71
CA GLU A 178 -6.77 -4.45 -5.98
C GLU A 178 -8.08 -3.98 -5.33
N GLY A 179 -8.17 -2.71 -4.93
CA GLY A 179 -9.37 -2.11 -4.37
C GLY A 179 -10.40 -1.62 -5.37
N ALA A 180 -10.08 -1.61 -6.68
CA ALA A 180 -11.00 -1.12 -7.69
C ALA A 180 -12.15 -2.10 -7.93
N GLY A 181 -13.38 -1.59 -8.09
CA GLY A 181 -14.53 -2.39 -8.53
C GLY A 181 -15.04 -3.41 -7.51
N GLN A 182 -14.63 -3.30 -6.24
CA GLN A 182 -15.03 -4.22 -5.16
C GLN A 182 -16.55 -4.30 -4.92
N ASP A 183 -17.29 -3.29 -5.33
CA ASP A 183 -18.76 -3.22 -5.25
C ASP A 183 -19.48 -3.92 -6.41
N ILE A 184 -18.78 -4.11 -7.54
CA ILE A 184 -19.32 -4.72 -8.76
C ILE A 184 -19.17 -6.25 -8.72
N ILE A 185 -18.18 -6.74 -7.97
CA ILE A 185 -17.92 -8.16 -7.82
C ILE A 185 -19.09 -8.80 -7.06
N PRO A 186 -19.81 -9.79 -7.63
CA PRO A 186 -20.90 -10.44 -6.95
C PRO A 186 -20.38 -11.20 -5.74
N ARG A 187 -20.74 -10.75 -4.53
CA ARG A 187 -20.35 -11.37 -3.26
C ARG A 187 -21.42 -12.32 -2.75
N THR A 188 -21.02 -13.53 -2.37
CA THR A 188 -21.87 -14.43 -1.57
C THR A 188 -22.03 -13.85 -0.16
N ASP A 189 -23.15 -14.09 0.54
CA ASP A 189 -23.40 -13.52 1.87
C ASP A 189 -22.34 -13.91 2.92
N SER A 190 -21.70 -15.08 2.78
CA SER A 190 -20.55 -15.50 3.59
C SER A 190 -19.30 -14.64 3.34
N GLN A 191 -19.03 -14.25 2.09
CA GLN A 191 -17.87 -13.44 1.69
C GLN A 191 -18.04 -11.96 2.05
N LYS A 192 -19.28 -11.49 2.29
CA LYS A 192 -19.53 -10.14 2.82
C LYS A 192 -19.16 -9.99 4.29
N GLN A 193 -19.12 -11.10 5.03
CA GLN A 193 -18.86 -11.12 6.47
C GLN A 193 -17.41 -11.51 6.83
N GLU A 194 -16.63 -12.00 5.86
CA GLU A 194 -15.22 -12.30 6.06
C GLU A 194 -14.44 -11.01 6.33
N LYS A 195 -13.90 -10.93 7.54
CA LYS A 195 -13.01 -9.87 7.97
C LYS A 195 -11.62 -10.44 8.22
N ASP A 196 -10.60 -9.70 7.81
CA ASP A 196 -9.21 -10.00 8.16
C ASP A 196 -9.00 -9.87 9.69
N GLU A 197 -7.90 -10.43 10.20
CA GLU A 197 -7.54 -10.42 11.64
C GLU A 197 -7.50 -8.98 12.22
N SER A 198 -7.21 -7.99 11.37
CA SER A 198 -7.22 -6.57 11.71
C SER A 198 -8.61 -5.89 11.65
N GLY A 199 -9.68 -6.65 11.36
CA GLY A 199 -11.08 -6.21 11.36
C GLY A 199 -11.57 -5.50 10.09
N ASN A 200 -10.76 -5.45 9.03
CA ASN A 200 -11.17 -4.90 7.73
C ASN A 200 -11.92 -5.96 6.91
N PRO A 201 -12.64 -5.61 5.83
CA PRO A 201 -13.25 -6.59 4.92
C PRO A 201 -12.20 -7.23 4.01
N VAL A 202 -12.24 -8.56 3.85
CA VAL A 202 -11.35 -9.27 2.91
C VAL A 202 -11.75 -8.90 1.47
N PHE A 203 -10.77 -8.52 0.67
CA PHE A 203 -11.00 -8.17 -0.73
C PHE A 203 -11.03 -9.43 -1.59
N LEU A 204 -11.95 -9.45 -2.55
CA LEU A 204 -11.96 -10.48 -3.58
C LEU A 204 -10.91 -10.14 -4.65
N ASP A 205 -10.34 -11.17 -5.26
CA ASP A 205 -9.36 -10.98 -6.32
C ASP A 205 -10.04 -10.43 -7.60
N VAL A 206 -9.99 -9.10 -7.75
CA VAL A 206 -10.52 -8.38 -8.91
C VAL A 206 -9.85 -8.83 -10.21
N GLY A 207 -8.58 -9.22 -10.18
CA GLY A 207 -7.85 -9.63 -11.37
C GLY A 207 -8.39 -10.92 -11.97
N VAL A 208 -8.59 -11.94 -11.12
CA VAL A 208 -9.17 -13.23 -11.55
C VAL A 208 -10.63 -13.06 -11.98
N TRP A 209 -11.41 -12.28 -11.23
CA TRP A 209 -12.80 -11.99 -11.58
C TRP A 209 -12.90 -11.28 -12.94
N LEU A 210 -12.14 -10.20 -13.13
CA LEU A 210 -12.17 -9.41 -14.36
C LEU A 210 -11.70 -10.23 -15.58
N LYS A 211 -10.70 -11.10 -15.40
CA LYS A 211 -10.30 -12.06 -16.44
C LYS A 211 -11.46 -12.96 -16.86
N SER A 212 -12.23 -13.48 -15.91
CA SER A 212 -13.41 -14.33 -16.18
C SER A 212 -14.47 -13.55 -16.97
N GLU A 213 -14.79 -12.34 -16.52
CA GLU A 213 -15.79 -11.49 -17.18
C GLU A 213 -15.37 -11.06 -18.58
N LEU A 214 -14.09 -10.74 -18.81
CA LEU A 214 -13.57 -10.44 -20.15
C LEU A 214 -13.73 -11.61 -21.13
N ASN A 215 -13.45 -12.84 -20.68
CA ASN A 215 -13.63 -14.03 -21.52
C ASN A 215 -15.10 -14.30 -21.85
N LYS A 216 -16.00 -14.14 -20.86
CA LYS A 216 -17.45 -14.29 -21.07
C LYS A 216 -17.98 -13.25 -22.06
N TRP A 217 -17.58 -11.99 -21.88
CA TRP A 217 -17.95 -10.88 -22.75
C TRP A 217 -17.51 -11.15 -24.19
N TRP A 218 -16.24 -11.54 -24.40
CA TRP A 218 -15.74 -11.80 -25.75
C TRP A 218 -16.46 -12.96 -26.44
N ALA A 219 -16.69 -14.07 -25.71
CA ALA A 219 -17.41 -15.22 -26.24
C ALA A 219 -18.86 -14.90 -26.66
N ARG A 220 -19.49 -13.90 -26.01
CA ARG A 220 -20.85 -13.46 -26.32
C ARG A 220 -20.90 -12.54 -27.55
N GLU A 221 -20.02 -11.55 -27.63
CA GLU A 221 -20.09 -10.50 -28.67
C GLU A 221 -19.34 -10.87 -29.96
N HIS A 222 -18.27 -11.67 -29.87
CA HIS A 222 -17.41 -12.03 -31.01
C HIS A 222 -17.26 -13.56 -31.14
N PRO A 223 -18.34 -14.29 -31.46
CA PRO A 223 -18.30 -15.74 -31.53
C PRO A 223 -17.38 -16.22 -32.65
N GLY A 224 -16.40 -17.06 -32.30
CA GLY A 224 -15.46 -17.68 -33.24
C GLY A 224 -14.16 -16.90 -33.47
N GLU A 225 -13.99 -15.73 -32.85
CA GLU A 225 -12.73 -15.00 -32.87
C GLU A 225 -11.78 -15.47 -31.76
N LEU A 226 -10.47 -15.46 -32.05
CA LEU A 226 -9.45 -15.73 -31.05
C LEU A 226 -9.31 -14.53 -30.12
N PHE A 227 -9.21 -14.81 -28.82
CA PHE A 227 -9.04 -13.81 -27.78
C PHE A 227 -8.20 -14.39 -26.66
N THR A 228 -7.24 -13.61 -26.17
CA THR A 228 -6.31 -14.07 -25.14
C THR A 228 -6.16 -13.01 -24.06
N VAL A 229 -6.49 -13.39 -22.81
CA VAL A 229 -6.23 -12.53 -21.65
C VAL A 229 -5.05 -13.09 -20.85
N LYS A 230 -3.99 -12.30 -20.75
CA LYS A 230 -2.80 -12.61 -19.96
C LYS A 230 -2.88 -11.84 -18.65
N TYR A 231 -3.05 -12.56 -17.57
CA TYR A 231 -3.16 -11.99 -16.23
C TYR A 231 -1.81 -12.07 -15.52
N ILE A 232 -1.34 -10.94 -14.99
CA ILE A 232 -0.09 -10.82 -14.24
C ILE A 232 -0.40 -10.21 -12.87
N ASP A 233 0.05 -10.90 -11.82
CA ASP A 233 0.02 -10.42 -10.44
C ASP A 233 1.44 -10.33 -9.87
N PRO A 234 2.08 -9.15 -9.93
CA PRO A 234 3.41 -8.90 -9.38
C PRO A 234 3.40 -8.56 -7.88
N THR A 235 2.28 -8.68 -7.15
CA THR A 235 2.16 -8.15 -5.76
C THR A 235 3.31 -8.54 -4.84
N TYR A 236 3.69 -9.83 -4.80
CA TYR A 236 4.80 -10.27 -3.95
C TYR A 236 6.17 -9.82 -4.46
N MET A 237 6.34 -9.73 -5.78
CA MET A 237 7.58 -9.24 -6.39
C MET A 237 7.80 -7.75 -6.07
N ILE A 238 6.73 -6.97 -6.04
CA ILE A 238 6.74 -5.55 -5.68
C ILE A 238 7.08 -5.35 -4.19
N ARG A 239 6.56 -6.19 -3.30
CA ARG A 239 6.75 -6.02 -1.84
C ARG A 239 8.07 -6.58 -1.31
N ALA A 240 8.61 -7.62 -1.94
CA ALA A 240 9.78 -8.35 -1.45
C ALA A 240 11.10 -7.92 -2.09
N VAL A 241 11.04 -7.01 -3.07
CA VAL A 241 12.24 -6.49 -3.73
C VAL A 241 13.08 -5.65 -2.77
N ALA A 242 14.40 -5.68 -2.95
CA ALA A 242 15.30 -4.77 -2.26
C ALA A 242 15.01 -3.32 -2.69
N ALA A 243 15.01 -2.40 -1.73
CA ALA A 243 14.81 -0.98 -2.01
C ALA A 243 15.87 -0.45 -2.98
N ASN A 244 15.44 0.41 -3.91
CA ASN A 244 16.34 1.11 -4.82
C ASN A 244 17.21 2.14 -4.08
N ALA A 245 18.17 2.74 -4.78
CA ALA A 245 19.10 3.69 -4.16
C ALA A 245 18.40 4.90 -3.52
N THR A 246 17.34 5.39 -4.14
CA THR A 246 16.58 6.56 -3.65
C THR A 246 15.77 6.23 -2.40
N ASP A 247 15.08 5.10 -2.38
CA ASP A 247 14.36 4.62 -1.19
C ASP A 247 15.34 4.27 -0.05
N ASN A 248 16.50 3.67 -0.35
CA ASN A 248 17.52 3.40 0.67
C ASN A 248 18.07 4.68 1.31
N LEU A 249 18.35 5.71 0.50
CA LEU A 249 18.76 7.02 1.00
C LEU A 249 17.64 7.63 1.85
N TYR A 250 16.41 7.58 1.39
CA TYR A 250 15.25 8.11 2.13
C TYR A 250 15.06 7.40 3.48
N CYS A 251 15.11 6.07 3.50
CA CYS A 251 15.05 5.27 4.74
C CYS A 251 16.18 5.66 5.72
N THR A 252 17.40 5.86 5.21
CA THR A 252 18.55 6.28 6.04
C THR A 252 18.31 7.65 6.67
N LEU A 253 17.85 8.62 5.88
CA LEU A 253 17.58 9.98 6.35
C LEU A 253 16.40 10.03 7.31
N LEU A 254 15.34 9.24 7.07
CA LEU A 254 14.22 9.07 8.00
C LEU A 254 14.69 8.49 9.33
N ALA A 255 15.50 7.43 9.31
CA ALA A 255 16.04 6.80 10.52
C ALA A 255 16.90 7.78 11.33
N HIS A 256 17.82 8.50 10.68
CA HIS A 256 18.63 9.53 11.34
C HIS A 256 17.76 10.64 11.94
N SER A 257 16.75 11.11 11.20
CA SER A 257 15.84 12.15 11.68
C SER A 257 15.04 11.69 12.90
N ALA A 258 14.56 10.45 12.91
CA ALA A 258 13.86 9.83 14.03
C ALA A 258 14.75 9.74 15.28
N ILE A 259 15.99 9.25 15.12
CA ILE A 259 16.97 9.14 16.21
C ILE A 259 17.30 10.53 16.78
N HIS A 260 17.62 11.50 15.91
CA HIS A 260 17.92 12.87 16.32
C HIS A 260 16.76 13.52 17.07
N GLY A 261 15.52 13.30 16.62
CA GLY A 261 14.33 13.85 17.28
C GLY A 261 14.16 13.30 18.70
N ILE A 262 14.34 11.99 18.88
CA ILE A 262 14.29 11.39 20.23
C ILE A 262 15.44 11.89 21.10
N MET A 263 16.66 11.96 20.56
CA MET A 263 17.83 12.45 21.31
C MET A 263 17.69 13.92 21.72
N ALA A 264 16.95 14.72 20.94
CA ALA A 264 16.59 16.10 21.30
C ALA A 264 15.47 16.17 22.37
N GLY A 265 14.88 15.04 22.76
CA GLY A 265 13.84 14.94 23.78
C GLY A 265 12.41 14.96 23.25
N TYR A 266 12.20 14.93 21.92
CA TYR A 266 10.87 14.82 21.35
C TYR A 266 10.30 13.39 21.49
N THR A 267 8.99 13.28 21.63
CA THR A 267 8.25 12.01 21.73
C THR A 267 6.86 12.17 21.14
N GLY A 268 6.24 11.07 20.67
CA GLY A 268 4.91 11.09 20.06
C GLY A 268 4.89 11.73 18.68
N PHE A 269 5.96 11.55 17.91
CA PHE A 269 6.09 12.13 16.57
C PHE A 269 6.45 11.09 15.51
N VAL A 270 6.27 11.49 14.27
CA VAL A 270 6.69 10.81 13.05
C VAL A 270 7.68 11.72 12.31
N ALA A 271 8.80 11.16 11.86
CA ALA A 271 9.68 11.86 10.93
C ALA A 271 9.18 11.63 9.50
N GLY A 272 9.05 12.69 8.72
CA GLY A 272 8.57 12.60 7.34
C GLY A 272 9.00 13.79 6.50
N LEU A 273 8.96 13.61 5.17
CA LEU A 273 9.21 14.68 4.21
C LEU A 273 7.93 15.50 3.99
N ILE A 274 8.01 16.83 4.12
CA ILE A 274 6.94 17.77 3.80
C ILE A 274 7.53 18.88 2.93
N ASN A 275 7.00 19.06 1.72
CA ASN A 275 7.51 19.98 0.71
C ASN A 275 9.05 19.92 0.56
N GLY A 276 9.60 18.71 0.55
CA GLY A 276 11.06 18.48 0.40
C GLY A 276 11.91 18.74 1.64
N ASN A 277 11.31 19.08 2.79
CA ASN A 277 12.02 19.25 4.06
C ASN A 277 11.62 18.18 5.07
N TYR A 278 12.58 17.69 5.85
CA TYR A 278 12.28 16.73 6.93
C TYR A 278 11.67 17.48 8.13
N ALA A 279 10.48 17.04 8.53
CA ALA A 279 9.75 17.61 9.65
C ALA A 279 9.32 16.54 10.65
N TYR A 280 9.10 16.97 11.89
CA TYR A 280 8.50 16.16 12.93
C TYR A 280 7.01 16.46 12.99
N ILE A 281 6.21 15.42 12.77
CA ILE A 281 4.76 15.52 12.66
C ILE A 281 4.15 14.82 13.87
N PRO A 282 3.16 15.41 14.55
CA PRO A 282 2.45 14.72 15.63
C PRO A 282 1.86 13.39 15.16
N LEU A 283 1.96 12.37 16.00
CA LEU A 283 1.49 11.02 15.68
C LEU A 283 -0.02 10.97 15.42
N ASP A 284 -0.80 11.79 16.13
CA ASP A 284 -2.26 11.91 16.00
C ASP A 284 -2.68 12.43 14.61
N ASP A 285 -1.93 13.39 14.08
CA ASP A 285 -2.19 13.98 12.77
C ASP A 285 -1.93 12.95 11.66
N ILE A 286 -0.85 12.17 11.78
CA ILE A 286 -0.54 11.08 10.83
C ILE A 286 -1.57 9.95 10.90
N ALA A 287 -2.04 9.60 12.10
CA ALA A 287 -3.00 8.52 12.27
C ALA A 287 -4.41 8.85 11.72
N SER A 288 -4.71 10.14 11.55
CA SER A 288 -6.01 10.64 11.08
C SER A 288 -6.01 11.08 9.62
N ALA A 289 -4.88 11.60 9.12
CA ALA A 289 -4.79 12.14 7.77
C ALA A 289 -4.66 11.03 6.72
N LYS A 290 -5.49 11.12 5.67
CA LYS A 290 -5.45 10.23 4.50
C LYS A 290 -5.09 11.01 3.25
N ASN A 291 -4.38 10.37 2.33
CA ASN A 291 -4.02 10.93 1.02
C ASN A 291 -4.68 10.15 -0.13
N PRO A 292 -5.95 10.41 -0.49
CA PRO A 292 -6.56 9.80 -1.67
C PRO A 292 -5.99 10.38 -2.96
N VAL A 293 -6.07 9.64 -4.07
CA VAL A 293 -5.70 10.17 -5.40
C VAL A 293 -6.65 11.29 -5.80
N ASN A 294 -6.11 12.45 -6.18
CA ASN A 294 -6.89 13.54 -6.74
C ASN A 294 -7.03 13.39 -8.26
N THR A 295 -8.18 12.88 -8.70
CA THR A 295 -8.47 12.62 -10.13
C THR A 295 -8.66 13.87 -10.98
N LYS A 296 -8.71 15.06 -10.36
CA LYS A 296 -8.83 16.35 -11.04
C LYS A 296 -7.50 17.10 -11.13
N ASP A 297 -6.44 16.60 -10.50
CA ASP A 297 -5.12 17.18 -10.58
C ASP A 297 -4.42 16.75 -11.87
N HIS A 298 -3.46 17.56 -12.31
CA HIS A 298 -2.57 17.26 -13.43
C HIS A 298 -1.36 16.41 -13.02
N LYS A 299 -1.12 16.29 -11.71
CA LYS A 299 -0.12 15.41 -11.11
C LYS A 299 -0.73 14.05 -10.80
#